data_AF-A0A1V4QY25-F1
#
_entry.id   AF-A0A1V4QY25-F1
#
_cell.length_a   1.000
_cell.length_b   1.000
_cell.length_c   1.000
_cell.angle_alpha   90.00
_cell.angle_beta   90.00
_cell.angle_gamma   90.00
#
_symmetry.space_group_name_H-M   'P 1'
#
loop_
_entity.id
_entity.type
_entity.pdbx_description
1 polymer ?
#
loop_
_entity_poly.entity_id
_entity_poly.type
_entity_poly.pdbx_seq_one_letter_code
_entity_poly.pdbx_strand_id
1 'polypeptide(L)'
;MAKERGFDALAVTDRNGLYGAIQFYKLAKEAGVKPIIGVSLDEPLTTGDGGGRTSGKRAEEPTQPLTLLAKNRLGYAELCHLADRRLHPPHRRPRAFAHAAPAFPAGAALRGDTSAAG
;
A
#
# COMPACT_ATOMS: atom_id res chain seq x y z
N MET A 1 7.12 19.06 14.74
CA MET A 1 7.93 18.77 13.52
C MET A 1 7.30 19.23 12.20
N ALA A 2 6.23 18.62 11.66
CA ALA A 2 5.73 19.00 10.31
C ALA A 2 5.21 20.46 10.23
N LYS A 3 4.41 20.86 11.22
CA LYS A 3 3.93 22.24 11.38
C LYS A 3 5.07 23.25 11.57
N GLU A 4 6.03 22.93 12.44
CA GLU A 4 7.23 23.76 12.68
C GLU A 4 8.08 23.95 11.42
N ARG A 5 8.07 22.97 10.50
CA ARG A 5 8.78 23.02 9.22
C ARG A 5 7.98 23.69 8.10
N GLY A 6 6.75 24.14 8.38
CA GLY A 6 5.90 24.83 7.40
C GLY A 6 5.31 23.93 6.32
N PHE A 7 5.14 22.63 6.58
CA PHE A 7 4.51 21.73 5.60
C PHE A 7 2.98 21.84 5.62
N ASP A 8 2.39 22.00 4.43
CA ASP A 8 0.93 22.10 4.25
C ASP A 8 0.22 20.75 4.38
N ALA A 9 0.92 19.65 4.08
CA ALA A 9 0.37 18.29 4.07
C ALA A 9 1.38 17.27 4.57
N LEU A 10 0.88 16.17 5.13
CA LEU A 10 1.69 15.04 5.56
C LEU A 10 0.97 13.73 5.23
N ALA A 11 1.72 12.74 4.76
CA ALA A 11 1.22 11.40 4.49
C ALA A 11 1.62 10.41 5.58
N VAL A 12 0.72 9.48 5.91
CA VAL A 12 1.04 8.26 6.67
C VAL A 12 0.91 7.05 5.77
N THR A 13 1.88 6.13 5.84
CA THR A 13 1.90 4.90 5.03
C THR A 13 2.33 3.73 5.90
N ASP A 14 1.36 3.09 6.54
CA ASP A 14 1.65 1.90 7.36
C ASP A 14 1.98 0.70 6.47
N ARG A 15 2.81 -0.21 6.96
CA ARG A 15 3.17 -1.43 6.22
C ARG A 15 2.06 -2.47 6.30
N ASN A 16 1.57 -2.95 5.15
CA ASN A 16 0.55 -3.99 5.00
C ASN A 16 -0.74 -3.77 5.80
N GLY A 17 -1.10 -2.51 6.08
CA GLY A 17 -2.22 -2.17 6.96
C GLY A 17 -2.49 -0.67 7.01
N LEU A 18 -3.46 -0.28 7.84
CA LEU A 18 -3.87 1.12 8.08
C LEU A 18 -4.05 1.40 9.59
N TYR A 19 -3.19 0.80 10.41
CA TYR A 19 -3.34 0.74 11.87
C TYR A 19 -3.31 2.12 12.53
N GLY A 20 -2.43 3.02 12.05
CA GLY A 20 -2.25 4.38 12.55
C GLY A 20 -3.12 5.43 11.85
N ALA A 21 -3.86 5.06 10.80
CA ALA A 21 -4.53 6.03 9.92
C ALA A 21 -5.50 6.97 10.66
N ILE A 22 -6.31 6.45 11.59
CA ILE A 22 -7.31 7.25 12.31
C ILE A 22 -6.67 8.20 13.32
N GLN A 23 -5.68 7.73 14.09
CA GLN A 23 -4.99 8.59 15.06
C GLN A 23 -4.22 9.70 14.33
N PHE A 24 -3.49 9.34 13.26
CA PHE A 24 -2.78 10.28 12.42
C PHE A 24 -3.71 11.36 11.85
N TYR A 25 -4.86 10.95 11.29
CA TYR A 25 -5.83 11.88 10.71
C TYR A 25 -6.31 12.94 11.72
N LYS A 26 -6.62 12.51 12.95
CA LYS A 26 -7.09 13.41 14.01
C LYS A 26 -5.99 14.40 14.41
N LEU A 27 -4.80 13.89 14.74
CA LEU A 27 -3.67 14.71 15.18
C LEU A 27 -3.20 15.69 14.10
N ALA A 28 -3.13 15.26 12.83
CA ALA A 28 -2.76 16.13 11.73
C ALA A 28 -3.76 17.27 11.54
N LYS A 29 -5.07 16.96 11.62
CA LYS A 29 -6.12 17.99 11.57
C LYS A 29 -6.04 18.97 12.72
N GLU A 30 -5.86 18.49 13.95
CA GLU A 30 -5.68 19.35 15.12
C GLU A 30 -4.45 20.26 14.99
N ALA A 31 -3.38 19.76 14.36
CA ALA A 31 -2.20 20.55 14.08
C ALA A 31 -2.39 21.57 12.93
N GLY A 32 -3.46 21.46 12.13
CA GLY A 32 -3.70 22.29 10.95
C GLY A 32 -2.93 21.84 9.71
N VAL A 33 -2.46 20.59 9.68
CA VAL A 33 -1.74 20.00 8.54
C VAL A 33 -2.68 19.07 7.79
N LYS A 34 -2.73 19.15 6.46
CA LYS A 34 -3.60 18.28 5.65
C LYS A 34 -3.13 16.81 5.73
N PRO A 35 -3.93 15.89 6.29
CA PRO A 35 -3.57 14.48 6.30
C PRO A 35 -3.80 13.82 4.93
N ILE A 36 -2.84 12.99 4.52
CA ILE A 36 -2.96 12.08 3.38
C ILE A 36 -2.80 10.65 3.91
N ILE A 37 -3.80 9.81 3.66
CA ILE A 37 -3.79 8.43 4.16
C ILE A 37 -3.30 7.51 3.06
N GLY A 38 -2.38 6.62 3.39
CA GLY A 38 -1.84 5.62 2.49
C GLY A 38 -1.41 4.34 3.17
N VAL A 39 -0.93 3.39 2.36
CA VAL A 39 -0.42 2.09 2.79
C VAL A 39 0.79 1.71 1.94
N SER A 40 1.76 1.05 2.55
CA SER A 40 2.91 0.43 1.88
C SER A 40 2.70 -1.08 1.86
N LEU A 41 2.34 -1.64 0.71
CA LEU A 41 2.09 -3.08 0.54
C LEU A 41 3.35 -3.79 0.07
N ASP A 42 3.68 -4.95 0.64
CA ASP A 42 4.79 -5.77 0.16
C ASP A 42 4.35 -6.60 -1.06
N GLU A 43 4.71 -6.13 -2.25
CA GLU A 43 4.43 -6.80 -3.51
C GLU A 43 5.58 -7.74 -3.89
N PRO A 44 5.31 -8.98 -4.36
CA PRO A 44 6.36 -9.84 -4.87
C PRO A 44 7.13 -9.19 -6.02
N LEU A 45 8.44 -9.36 -6.03
CA LEU A 45 9.29 -8.99 -7.16
C LEU A 45 9.05 -9.99 -8.29
N THR A 46 8.24 -9.63 -9.28
CA THR A 46 8.12 -10.44 -10.50
C THR A 46 9.35 -10.20 -11.37
N THR A 47 10.26 -11.17 -11.41
CA THR A 47 11.05 -11.37 -12.63
C THR A 47 10.12 -11.95 -13.69
N GLY A 48 10.14 -11.38 -14.90
CA GLY A 48 9.20 -11.66 -15.96
C GLY A 48 9.02 -13.16 -16.29
N ASP A 49 7.83 -13.46 -16.80
CA ASP A 49 7.47 -14.63 -17.60
C ASP A 49 7.79 -16.03 -17.03
N GLY A 50 6.78 -16.67 -16.42
CA GLY A 50 6.66 -18.13 -16.47
C GLY A 50 7.50 -18.99 -15.51
N GLY A 51 7.95 -18.46 -14.37
CA GLY A 51 8.67 -19.26 -13.36
C GLY A 51 7.77 -20.25 -12.62
N GLY A 52 7.79 -21.52 -13.02
CA GLY A 52 7.07 -22.60 -12.37
C GLY A 52 7.35 -22.73 -10.87
N ARG A 53 6.30 -23.06 -10.11
CA ARG A 53 6.38 -23.44 -8.69
C ARG A 53 7.33 -24.62 -8.57
N THR A 54 8.56 -24.39 -8.11
CA THR A 54 9.41 -25.49 -7.63
C THR A 54 8.86 -25.90 -6.27
N SER A 55 8.30 -27.11 -6.23
CA SER A 55 7.91 -27.81 -5.02
C SER A 55 9.17 -28.08 -4.19
N GLY A 56 9.54 -27.15 -3.33
CA GLY A 56 10.67 -27.30 -2.41
C GLY A 56 10.80 -26.07 -1.54
N LYS A 57 10.71 -26.27 -0.21
CA LYS A 57 10.92 -25.32 0.89
C LYS A 57 10.61 -23.86 0.57
N ARG A 58 9.51 -23.35 1.14
CA ARG A 58 9.01 -21.95 1.12
C ARG A 58 10.12 -20.95 1.51
N ALA A 59 11.04 -20.67 0.59
CA ALA A 59 11.84 -19.46 0.64
C ALA A 59 10.84 -18.30 0.55
N GLU A 60 11.00 -17.30 1.42
CA GLU A 60 10.25 -16.06 1.25
C GLU A 60 10.61 -15.47 -0.12
N GLU A 61 9.63 -15.41 -1.02
CA GLU A 61 9.80 -14.74 -2.29
C GLU A 61 10.17 -13.28 -2.01
N PRO A 62 11.19 -12.73 -2.70
CA PRO A 62 11.61 -11.37 -2.46
C PRO A 62 10.47 -10.40 -2.81
N THR A 63 10.21 -9.43 -1.93
CA THR A 63 9.15 -8.42 -2.11
C THR A 63 9.71 -7.01 -2.19
N GLN A 64 9.02 -6.12 -2.88
CA GLN A 64 9.25 -4.68 -2.91
C GLN A 64 8.05 -3.92 -2.32
N PRO A 65 8.26 -2.82 -1.59
CA PRO A 65 7.17 -2.00 -1.12
C PRO A 65 6.49 -1.28 -2.29
N LEU A 66 5.16 -1.24 -2.25
CA LEU A 66 4.30 -0.47 -3.13
C LEU A 66 3.54 0.55 -2.28
N THR A 67 3.90 1.82 -2.41
CA THR A 67 3.22 2.90 -1.69
C THR A 67 1.97 3.35 -2.44
N LEU A 68 0.86 3.44 -1.72
CA LEU A 68 -0.43 3.84 -2.26
C LEU A 68 -1.05 4.94 -1.39
N LEU A 69 -1.50 6.04 -2.01
CA LEU A 69 -2.14 7.16 -1.31
C LEU A 69 -3.59 7.31 -1.75
N ALA A 70 -4.52 7.42 -0.80
CA ALA A 70 -5.93 7.64 -1.08
C ALA A 70 -6.18 9.09 -1.52
N LYS A 71 -6.75 9.28 -2.71
CA LYS A 71 -7.14 10.62 -3.20
C LYS A 71 -8.45 11.10 -2.57
N ASN A 72 -9.34 10.17 -2.26
CA ASN A 72 -10.68 10.42 -1.76
C ASN A 72 -11.18 9.25 -0.90
N ARG A 73 -12.43 9.34 -0.45
CA ARG A 73 -13.07 8.30 0.39
C ARG A 73 -13.17 6.94 -0.31
N LEU A 74 -13.37 6.90 -1.62
CA LEU A 74 -13.35 5.66 -2.40
C LEU A 74 -11.95 5.05 -2.41
N GLY A 75 -10.92 5.88 -2.63
CA GLY A 75 -9.53 5.48 -2.50
C GLY A 75 -9.22 4.84 -1.16
N TYR A 76 -9.61 5.48 -0.06
CA TYR A 76 -9.41 4.95 1.28
C TYR A 76 -10.12 3.60 1.49
N ALA A 77 -11.36 3.47 1.00
CA ALA A 77 -12.08 2.20 1.06
C ALA A 77 -11.34 1.08 0.31
N GLU A 78 -10.81 1.36 -0.88
CA GLU A 78 -9.99 0.40 -1.63
C GLU A 78 -8.71 0.02 -0.89
N LEU A 79 -8.01 0.99 -0.26
CA LEU A 79 -6.84 0.69 0.56
C LEU A 79 -7.18 -0.25 1.72
N CYS A 80 -8.33 -0.06 2.38
CA CYS A 80 -8.81 -0.98 3.43
C CYS A 80 -9.03 -2.40 2.89
N HIS A 81 -9.64 -2.54 1.71
CA HIS A 81 -9.88 -3.86 1.10
C HIS A 81 -8.57 -4.55 0.70
N LEU A 82 -7.58 -3.80 0.20
CA LEU A 82 -6.27 -4.36 -0.14
C LEU A 82 -5.51 -4.81 1.10
N ALA A 83 -5.50 -3.99 2.16
CA ALA A 83 -4.89 -4.33 3.44
C ALA A 83 -5.52 -5.59 4.07
N ASP A 84 -6.85 -5.67 4.07
CA ASP A 84 -7.59 -6.83 4.59
C ASP A 84 -7.25 -8.12 3.83
N ARG A 85 -7.28 -8.09 2.49
CA ARG A 85 -6.90 -9.24 1.66
C ARG A 85 -5.46 -9.69 1.88
N ARG A 86 -4.57 -8.75 2.22
CA ARG A 86 -3.16 -9.06 2.52
C ARG A 86 -3.04 -9.81 3.85
N LEU A 87 -3.78 -9.38 4.86
CA LEU A 87 -3.80 -10.02 6.18
C LEU A 87 -4.56 -11.36 6.16
N HIS A 88 -5.62 -11.44 5.36
CA HIS A 88 -6.52 -12.58 5.23
C HIS A 88 -6.53 -13.10 3.78
N PRO A 89 -5.45 -13.76 3.32
CA PRO A 89 -5.40 -14.27 1.96
C PRO A 89 -6.43 -15.40 1.77
N PRO A 90 -7.10 -15.47 0.61
CA PRO A 90 -8.09 -16.52 0.34
C PRO A 90 -7.43 -17.90 0.37
N HIS A 91 -8.15 -18.89 0.92
CA HIS A 91 -7.68 -20.28 1.08
C HIS A 91 -7.29 -20.97 -0.24
N ARG A 92 -7.84 -20.52 -1.37
CA ARG A 92 -7.39 -20.90 -2.72
C ARG A 92 -6.91 -19.65 -3.44
N ARG A 93 -5.65 -19.64 -3.88
CA ARG A 93 -5.17 -18.67 -4.86
C ARG A 93 -5.60 -19.15 -6.26
N PRO A 94 -6.50 -18.46 -6.96
CA PRO A 94 -6.84 -18.83 -8.33
C PRO A 94 -5.59 -18.70 -9.20
N ARG A 95 -5.37 -19.64 -10.12
CA ARG A 95 -4.17 -19.70 -10.99
C ARG A 95 -3.93 -18.42 -11.82
N ALA A 96 -4.97 -17.61 -11.99
CA ALA A 96 -4.93 -16.34 -12.71
C ALA A 96 -4.60 -15.10 -11.85
N PHE A 97 -4.36 -15.25 -10.54
CA PHE A 97 -3.78 -14.16 -9.72
C PHE A 97 -2.26 -14.09 -9.96
N ALA A 98 -1.88 -13.99 -11.23
CA ALA A 98 -0.54 -13.59 -11.62
C ALA A 98 -0.48 -12.07 -11.44
N HIS A 99 0.21 -11.61 -10.40
CA HIS A 99 0.84 -10.30 -10.19
C HIS A 99 0.28 -9.07 -10.94
N ALA A 100 -1.03 -8.98 -11.12
CA ALA A 100 -1.65 -7.79 -11.63
C ALA A 100 -1.61 -6.77 -10.50
N ALA A 101 -0.92 -5.66 -10.73
CA ALA A 101 -0.99 -4.51 -9.84
C ALA A 101 -2.47 -4.21 -9.57
N PRO A 102 -2.85 -3.88 -8.32
CA PRO A 102 -4.25 -3.60 -7.99
C PRO A 102 -4.79 -2.54 -8.96
N ALA A 103 -5.82 -2.93 -9.72
CA ALA A 103 -6.49 -2.03 -10.65
C ALA A 103 -7.40 -1.10 -9.82
N PHE A 104 -6.94 0.12 -9.58
CA PHE A 104 -7.75 1.13 -8.93
C PHE A 104 -8.80 1.67 -9.91
N PRO A 105 -10.02 1.98 -9.45
CA PRO A 105 -10.90 2.87 -10.19
C PRO A 105 -10.12 4.15 -10.50
N ALA A 106 -10.20 4.63 -11.74
CA ALA A 106 -9.39 5.75 -12.22
C ALA A 106 -9.45 6.94 -11.24
N GLY A 107 -8.29 7.33 -10.70
CA GLY A 107 -8.16 8.44 -9.77
C GLY A 107 -8.53 8.16 -8.31
N ALA A 108 -8.78 6.91 -7.89
CA ALA A 108 -9.07 6.58 -6.50
C ALA A 108 -7.80 6.60 -5.61
N ALA A 109 -6.67 6.12 -6.13
CA ALA A 109 -5.39 6.12 -5.42
C ALA A 109 -4.24 6.56 -6.32
N LEU A 110 -3.20 7.12 -5.73
CA LEU A 110 -1.92 7.42 -6.37
C LEU A 110 -0.91 6.34 -6.00
N ARG A 111 -0.19 5.83 -7.00
CA ARG A 111 0.95 4.93 -6.82
C ARG A 111 2.20 5.79 -6.63
N GLY A 112 2.86 5.63 -5.49
CA GLY A 112 4.20 6.17 -5.27
C GLY A 112 5.24 5.22 -5.86
N ASP A 113 6.22 5.77 -6.54
CA ASP A 113 7.45 5.11 -6.93
C ASP A 113 8.43 5.15 -5.76
N THR A 114 8.51 4.08 -5.00
CA THR A 114 9.66 3.86 -4.11
C THR A 114 10.85 3.36 -4.94
N SER A 115 11.25 4.12 -5.97
CA SER A 115 12.62 4.01 -6.47
C SER A 115 13.47 4.71 -5.42
N ALA A 116 14.09 3.94 -4.54
CA ALA A 116 15.18 4.45 -3.74
C ALA A 116 16.16 5.15 -4.68
N ALA A 117 16.48 6.39 -4.35
CA ALA A 117 17.55 7.15 -4.99
C ALA A 117 18.79 6.25 -5.14
N GLY A 118 19.25 6.14 -6.39
CA GLY A 118 20.63 5.80 -6.73
C GLY A 118 21.30 7.07 -7.21
#